data_AF-A0A2I0JXS4-F1
#
_entry.id   AF-A0A2I0JXS4-F1
#
_cell.length_a   1.000
_cell.length_b   1.000
_cell.length_c   1.000
_cell.angle_alpha   90.00
_cell.angle_beta   90.00
_cell.angle_gamma   90.00
#
_symmetry.space_group_name_H-M   'P 1'
#
loop_
_entity.id
_entity.type
_entity.pdbx_description
1 polymer ?
#
loop_
_entity_poly.entity_id
_entity_poly.type
_entity_poly.pdbx_seq_one_letter_code
_entity_poly.pdbx_strand_id
1 'polypeptide(L)'
;MQVSKILCISSLFMHPTFKLVCISLIVMPAILIIGACRIHEDVERAERIGKIIKELDPNHIGCRALLSNVYSASGRWKEARTLREKFLVGDRSHPQTKQIYLLLDEMGTKLKTVGYVPEVSEVLLDIDDEEDKKTALSRQSEKLAVAYGIMNTPPGATIRIVKNLRVCGDCHQATKFISNRYRPVDLRTNIGTTTFYTC
;
A
#
# COMPACT_ATOMS: atom_id res chain seq x y z
N MET A 1 -29.25 -6.85 16.31
CA MET A 1 -29.61 -8.29 16.27
C MET A 1 -29.08 -8.88 14.96
N GLN A 2 -27.95 -9.58 14.83
CA GLN A 2 -26.85 -9.98 15.72
C GLN A 2 -25.59 -10.16 14.85
N VAL A 3 -24.57 -9.31 15.00
CA VAL A 3 -23.19 -9.64 14.55
C VAL A 3 -22.66 -10.84 15.35
N SER A 4 -23.17 -10.99 16.57
CA SER A 4 -22.93 -12.11 17.50
C SER A 4 -23.40 -13.48 16.99
N LYS A 5 -24.29 -13.56 15.98
CA LYS A 5 -24.78 -14.84 15.43
C LYS A 5 -23.85 -15.41 14.37
N ILE A 6 -23.14 -14.56 13.62
CA ILE A 6 -22.11 -15.01 12.65
C ILE A 6 -20.90 -15.58 13.40
N LEU A 7 -20.55 -14.98 14.54
CA LEU A 7 -19.53 -15.51 15.46
C LEU A 7 -19.93 -16.85 16.11
N CYS A 8 -21.22 -17.19 16.21
CA CYS A 8 -21.64 -18.47 16.82
C CYS A 8 -21.40 -19.69 15.90
N ILE A 9 -21.15 -19.48 14.60
CA ILE A 9 -20.73 -20.55 13.67
C ILE A 9 -19.21 -20.82 13.79
N SER A 10 -18.45 -19.91 14.41
CA SER A 10 -16.99 -20.00 14.51
C SER A 10 -16.47 -21.06 15.48
N SER A 11 -17.33 -21.59 16.37
CA SER A 11 -16.98 -22.68 17.30
C SER A 11 -17.04 -24.07 16.67
N LEU A 12 -17.61 -24.21 15.46
CA LEU A 12 -17.77 -25.51 14.77
C LEU A 12 -16.69 -25.82 13.71
N PHE A 13 -15.83 -24.85 13.36
CA PHE A 13 -14.84 -25.01 12.28
C PHE A 13 -13.42 -24.70 12.76
N MET A 14 -12.90 -25.58 13.61
CA MET A 14 -11.52 -25.58 14.13
C MET A 14 -10.52 -26.15 13.10
N HIS A 15 -10.57 -25.71 11.84
CA HIS A 15 -9.47 -25.95 10.91
C HIS A 15 -9.06 -24.64 10.25
N PRO A 16 -7.78 -24.24 10.30
CA PRO A 16 -7.32 -22.93 9.83
C PRO A 16 -7.63 -22.68 8.35
N THR A 17 -7.68 -23.74 7.53
CA THR A 17 -8.08 -23.65 6.12
C THR A 17 -9.56 -23.30 5.93
N PHE A 18 -10.47 -23.88 6.72
CA PHE A 18 -11.90 -23.56 6.65
C PHE A 18 -12.20 -22.13 7.12
N LYS A 19 -11.46 -21.63 8.12
CA LYS A 19 -11.57 -20.25 8.58
C LYS A 19 -11.19 -19.25 7.48
N LEU A 20 -10.12 -19.51 6.72
CA LEU A 20 -9.73 -18.68 5.57
C LEU A 20 -10.77 -18.70 4.44
N VAL A 21 -11.34 -19.86 4.14
CA VAL A 21 -12.35 -20.01 3.08
C VAL A 21 -13.63 -19.24 3.45
N CYS A 22 -14.11 -19.38 4.69
CA CYS A 22 -15.28 -18.66 5.18
C CYS A 22 -15.06 -17.13 5.20
N ILE A 23 -13.88 -16.66 5.62
CA ILE A 23 -13.53 -15.24 5.57
C ILE A 23 -13.55 -14.74 4.12
N SER A 24 -12.98 -15.49 3.18
CA SER A 24 -12.93 -15.11 1.76
C SER A 24 -14.33 -15.01 1.13
N LEU A 25 -15.23 -15.94 1.46
CA LEU A 25 -16.62 -15.96 0.97
C LEU A 25 -17.45 -14.78 1.47
N ILE A 26 -17.13 -14.21 2.63
CA ILE A 26 -17.85 -13.06 3.22
C ILE A 26 -17.22 -11.74 2.78
N VAL A 27 -15.89 -11.66 2.73
CA VAL A 27 -15.16 -10.41 2.46
C VAL A 27 -15.28 -9.97 1.00
N MET A 28 -15.25 -10.91 0.04
CA MET A 28 -15.31 -10.57 -1.39
C MET A 28 -16.65 -9.91 -1.83
N PRO A 29 -17.83 -10.39 -1.40
CA PRO A 29 -19.09 -9.68 -1.66
C PRO A 29 -19.14 -8.32 -0.95
N ALA A 30 -18.62 -8.25 0.26
CA ALA A 30 -18.64 -7.03 1.06
C ALA A 30 -17.84 -5.88 0.42
N ILE A 31 -16.67 -6.16 -0.17
CA ILE A 31 -15.88 -5.14 -0.89
C ILE A 31 -16.61 -4.60 -2.12
N LEU A 32 -17.35 -5.43 -2.86
CA LEU A 32 -18.13 -4.96 -4.02
C LEU A 32 -19.19 -3.95 -3.59
N ILE A 33 -19.84 -4.19 -2.44
CA ILE A 33 -20.84 -3.26 -1.89
C ILE A 33 -20.19 -1.94 -1.51
N ILE A 34 -19.00 -1.92 -0.88
CA ILE A 34 -18.26 -0.67 -0.60
C ILE A 34 -17.97 0.07 -1.92
N GLY A 35 -17.59 -0.65 -2.97
CA GLY A 35 -17.39 -0.08 -4.31
C GLY A 35 -18.64 0.61 -4.86
N ALA A 36 -19.82 -0.01 -4.70
CA ALA A 36 -21.10 0.58 -5.10
C ALA A 36 -21.50 1.79 -4.24
N CYS A 37 -21.21 1.75 -2.93
CA CYS A 37 -21.46 2.88 -2.03
C CYS A 37 -20.76 4.17 -2.48
N ARG A 38 -19.62 4.08 -3.18
CA ARG A 38 -18.96 5.25 -3.78
C ARG A 38 -19.81 5.93 -4.84
N ILE A 39 -20.53 5.17 -5.65
CA ILE A 39 -21.35 5.68 -6.77
C ILE A 39 -22.64 6.32 -6.24
N HIS A 40 -23.23 5.70 -5.22
CA HIS A 40 -24.47 6.17 -4.60
C HIS A 40 -24.25 7.14 -3.43
N GLU A 41 -23.01 7.56 -3.19
CA GLU A 41 -22.60 8.44 -2.08
C GLU A 41 -23.05 7.95 -0.69
N ASP A 42 -23.24 6.63 -0.52
CA ASP A 42 -23.68 6.02 0.75
C ASP A 42 -22.46 5.72 1.65
N VAL A 43 -21.89 6.80 2.21
CA VAL A 43 -20.70 6.75 3.05
C VAL A 43 -20.93 5.93 4.32
N GLU A 44 -22.10 6.05 4.94
CA GLU A 44 -22.39 5.33 6.18
C GLU A 44 -22.42 3.81 5.98
N ARG A 45 -23.02 3.33 4.89
CA ARG A 45 -23.03 1.90 4.58
C ARG A 45 -21.62 1.39 4.31
N ALA A 46 -20.82 2.15 3.58
CA ALA A 46 -19.42 1.81 3.35
C ALA A 46 -18.66 1.65 4.68
N GLU A 47 -18.80 2.59 5.61
CA GLU A 47 -18.15 2.55 6.92
C GLU A 47 -18.60 1.35 7.77
N ARG A 48 -19.90 1.04 7.79
CA ARG A 48 -20.43 -0.12 8.51
C ARG A 48 -19.81 -1.42 8.00
N ILE A 49 -19.78 -1.60 6.69
CA ILE A 49 -19.16 -2.78 6.07
C ILE A 49 -17.66 -2.80 6.34
N GLY A 50 -17.00 -1.63 6.26
CA GLY A 50 -15.60 -1.47 6.56
C GLY A 50 -15.20 -1.94 7.96
N LYS A 51 -16.02 -1.61 8.97
CA LYS A 51 -15.82 -2.09 10.36
C LYS A 51 -15.92 -3.60 10.45
N ILE A 52 -16.92 -4.21 9.81
CA ILE A 52 -17.10 -5.67 9.78
C ILE A 52 -15.88 -6.34 9.12
N ILE A 53 -15.43 -5.85 7.97
CA ILE A 53 -14.24 -6.41 7.31
C ILE A 53 -13.01 -6.26 8.21
N LYS A 54 -12.85 -5.13 8.90
CA LYS A 54 -11.71 -4.91 9.81
C LYS A 54 -11.72 -5.86 11.01
N GLU A 55 -12.89 -6.26 11.50
CA GLU A 55 -13.02 -7.28 12.56
C GLU A 55 -12.67 -8.69 12.05
N LEU A 56 -12.97 -8.99 10.78
CA LEU A 56 -12.71 -10.30 10.16
C LEU A 56 -11.27 -10.45 9.64
N ASP A 57 -10.76 -9.40 9.01
CA ASP A 57 -9.42 -9.27 8.44
C ASP A 57 -8.92 -7.81 8.63
N PRO A 58 -8.24 -7.54 9.77
CA PRO A 58 -7.74 -6.20 10.10
C PRO A 58 -6.78 -5.61 9.06
N ASN A 59 -6.11 -6.47 8.28
CA ASN A 59 -5.10 -6.08 7.31
C ASN A 59 -5.63 -6.11 5.87
N HIS A 60 -6.95 -6.19 5.67
CA HIS A 60 -7.53 -6.27 4.34
C HIS A 60 -7.30 -4.98 3.52
N ILE A 61 -6.33 -5.05 2.62
CA ILE A 61 -5.86 -3.91 1.80
C ILE A 61 -6.98 -3.32 0.94
N GLY A 62 -7.81 -4.18 0.34
CA GLY A 62 -8.91 -3.75 -0.53
C GLY A 62 -9.98 -2.93 0.21
N CYS A 63 -10.18 -3.17 1.50
CA CYS A 63 -11.18 -2.47 2.29
C CYS A 63 -10.73 -1.03 2.57
N ARG A 64 -9.48 -0.87 3.03
CA ARG A 64 -8.86 0.46 3.24
C ARG A 64 -8.88 1.29 1.96
N ALA A 65 -8.56 0.68 0.83
CA ALA A 65 -8.58 1.34 -0.47
C ALA A 65 -9.97 1.86 -0.86
N LEU A 66 -10.99 1.01 -0.76
CA LEU A 66 -12.36 1.35 -1.15
C LEU A 66 -12.97 2.40 -0.21
N LEU A 67 -12.74 2.30 1.10
CA LEU A 67 -13.14 3.34 2.05
C LEU A 67 -12.45 4.67 1.77
N SER A 68 -11.15 4.65 1.46
CA SER A 68 -10.42 5.87 1.08
C SER A 68 -11.01 6.54 -0.17
N ASN A 69 -11.48 5.73 -1.14
CA ASN A 69 -12.16 6.23 -2.33
C ASN A 69 -13.55 6.81 -2.01
N VAL A 70 -14.34 6.15 -1.15
CA VAL A 70 -15.65 6.64 -0.69
C VAL A 70 -15.50 7.98 0.03
N TYR A 71 -14.51 8.11 0.92
CA TYR A 71 -14.21 9.37 1.59
C TYR A 71 -13.74 10.46 0.63
N SER A 72 -12.94 10.09 -0.38
CA SER A 72 -12.49 11.04 -1.40
C SER A 72 -13.67 11.56 -2.24
N ALA A 73 -14.58 10.67 -2.65
CA ALA A 73 -15.78 11.04 -3.44
C ALA A 73 -16.75 11.95 -2.67
N SER A 74 -16.86 11.76 -1.36
CA SER A 74 -17.72 12.57 -0.47
C SER A 74 -17.04 13.84 0.07
N GLY A 75 -15.85 14.20 -0.42
CA GLY A 75 -15.10 15.38 0.04
C GLY A 75 -14.47 15.26 1.43
N ARG A 76 -14.54 14.07 2.07
CA ARG A 76 -13.96 13.75 3.38
C ARG A 76 -12.45 13.43 3.26
N TRP A 77 -11.70 14.40 2.74
CA TRP A 77 -10.28 14.22 2.40
C TRP A 77 -9.36 13.92 3.60
N LYS A 78 -9.76 14.32 4.81
CA LYS A 78 -8.99 14.04 6.04
C LYS A 78 -9.04 12.55 6.36
N GLU A 79 -10.21 11.94 6.33
CA GLU A 79 -10.41 10.50 6.56
C GLU A 79 -9.88 9.66 5.40
N ALA A 80 -10.02 10.13 4.17
CA ALA A 80 -9.39 9.47 3.02
C ALA A 80 -7.87 9.37 3.19
N ARG A 81 -7.26 10.40 3.80
CA ARG A 81 -5.83 10.48 4.07
C ARG A 81 -5.39 9.56 5.20
N THR A 82 -6.17 9.40 6.27
CA THR A 82 -5.81 8.48 7.37
C THR A 82 -5.80 7.01 6.94
N LEU A 83 -6.51 6.67 5.86
CA LEU A 83 -6.49 5.33 5.29
C LEU A 83 -5.33 5.06 4.33
N ARG A 84 -4.61 6.10 3.89
CA ARG A 84 -3.43 6.00 3.02
C ARG A 84 -2.16 6.23 3.83
N GLU A 85 -1.17 5.36 3.69
CA GLU A 85 0.15 5.66 4.27
C GLU A 85 0.86 6.70 3.41
N LYS A 86 1.56 7.61 4.07
CA LYS A 86 2.31 8.69 3.46
C LYS A 86 3.79 8.52 3.75
N PHE A 87 4.61 8.67 2.72
CA PHE A 87 6.06 8.69 2.85
C PHE A 87 6.59 9.98 2.25
N LEU A 88 7.46 10.67 2.99
CA LEU A 88 8.30 11.74 2.46
C LEU A 88 9.71 11.20 2.19
N VAL A 89 10.51 11.96 1.44
CA VAL A 89 11.92 11.60 1.23
C VAL A 89 12.61 11.56 2.58
N GLY A 90 13.26 10.43 2.90
CA GLY A 90 13.93 10.23 4.18
C GLY A 90 13.01 10.15 5.40
N ASP A 91 11.72 9.91 5.23
CA ASP A 91 10.76 9.86 6.32
C ASP A 91 11.05 8.75 7.33
N ARG A 92 11.08 9.13 8.62
CA ARG A 92 11.30 8.23 9.77
C ARG A 92 10.17 8.28 10.80
N SER A 93 9.08 8.97 10.48
CA SER A 93 7.93 9.15 11.38
C SER A 93 7.08 7.88 11.53
N HIS A 94 7.21 6.95 10.59
CA HIS A 94 6.41 5.73 10.57
C HIS A 94 6.84 4.74 11.67
N PRO A 95 5.91 4.10 12.43
CA PRO A 95 6.25 3.16 13.52
C PRO A 95 7.13 1.97 13.07
N GLN A 96 6.93 1.48 11.86
CA GLN A 96 7.72 0.41 11.24
C GLN A 96 8.97 0.91 10.48
N THR A 97 9.41 2.15 10.70
CA THR A 97 10.58 2.76 10.01
C THR A 97 11.78 1.84 9.98
N LYS A 98 12.16 1.23 11.12
CA LYS A 98 13.35 0.38 11.19
C LYS A 98 13.27 -0.79 10.19
N GLN A 99 12.12 -1.45 10.10
CA GLN A 99 11.91 -2.58 9.20
C GLN A 99 11.85 -2.13 7.73
N ILE A 100 11.25 -0.97 7.45
CA ILE A 100 11.19 -0.38 6.10
C ILE A 100 12.60 -0.12 5.57
N TYR A 101 13.47 0.49 6.37
CA TYR A 101 14.85 0.78 5.98
C TYR A 101 15.70 -0.48 5.83
N LEU A 102 15.54 -1.47 6.70
CA LEU A 102 16.22 -2.76 6.55
C LEU A 102 15.87 -3.45 5.22
N LEU A 103 14.58 -3.44 4.84
CA LEU A 103 14.16 -3.98 3.55
C LEU A 103 14.66 -3.13 2.38
N LEU A 104 14.73 -1.81 2.52
CA LEU A 104 15.32 -0.93 1.49
C LEU A 104 16.78 -1.27 1.20
N ASP A 105 17.57 -1.49 2.25
CA ASP A 105 19.00 -1.84 2.11
C ASP A 105 19.16 -3.22 1.45
N GLU A 106 18.31 -4.19 1.84
CA GLU A 106 18.25 -5.50 1.21
C GLU A 106 17.87 -5.41 -0.28
N MET A 107 16.83 -4.61 -0.61
CA MET A 107 16.43 -4.33 -1.98
C MET A 107 17.56 -3.70 -2.77
N GLY A 108 18.22 -2.67 -2.22
CA GLY A 108 19.34 -2.01 -2.87
C GLY A 108 20.47 -2.98 -3.24
N THR A 109 20.80 -3.90 -2.33
CA THR A 109 21.82 -4.93 -2.56
C THR A 109 21.40 -5.90 -3.67
N LYS A 110 20.16 -6.40 -3.63
CA LYS A 110 19.63 -7.31 -4.66
C LYS A 110 19.49 -6.66 -6.02
N LEU A 111 19.15 -5.38 -6.07
CA LEU A 111 19.04 -4.62 -7.32
C LEU A 111 20.41 -4.45 -7.97
N LYS A 112 21.45 -4.15 -7.19
CA LYS A 112 22.83 -4.07 -7.70
C LYS A 112 23.28 -5.38 -8.35
N THR A 113 22.93 -6.54 -7.77
CA THR A 113 23.31 -7.85 -8.34
C THR A 113 22.68 -8.15 -9.70
N VAL A 114 21.55 -7.51 -10.04
CA VAL A 114 20.86 -7.68 -11.32
C VAL A 114 21.15 -6.53 -12.30
N GLY A 115 22.15 -5.70 -12.00
CA GLY A 115 22.64 -4.65 -12.89
C GLY A 115 21.93 -3.30 -12.77
N TYR A 116 21.14 -3.07 -11.72
CA TYR A 116 20.62 -1.73 -11.44
C TYR A 116 21.73 -0.80 -10.94
N VAL A 117 21.90 0.33 -11.63
CA VAL A 117 22.85 1.39 -11.29
C VAL A 117 22.05 2.67 -11.02
N PRO A 118 22.16 3.27 -9.82
CA PRO A 118 21.44 4.50 -9.50
C PRO A 118 21.88 5.68 -10.37
N GLU A 119 20.91 6.43 -10.89
CA GLU A 119 21.16 7.60 -11.74
C GLU A 119 21.31 8.87 -10.89
N VAL A 120 22.55 9.11 -10.43
CA VAL A 120 22.95 10.21 -9.53
C VAL A 120 22.74 11.61 -10.10
N SER A 121 22.66 11.76 -11.43
CA SER A 121 22.39 13.03 -12.11
C SER A 121 20.99 13.59 -11.83
N GLU A 122 20.07 12.78 -11.33
CA GLU A 122 18.71 13.20 -10.96
C GLU A 122 18.65 13.87 -9.57
N VAL A 123 19.74 13.86 -8.80
CA VAL A 123 19.82 14.54 -7.50
C VAL A 123 20.19 16.00 -7.73
N LEU A 124 19.20 16.90 -7.66
CA LEU A 124 19.38 18.34 -7.81
C LEU A 124 20.00 19.04 -6.58
N LEU A 125 20.29 18.29 -5.52
CA LEU A 125 20.97 18.84 -4.34
C LEU A 125 22.48 18.86 -4.63
N ASP A 126 23.12 20.01 -4.40
CA ASP A 126 24.58 20.17 -4.41
C ASP A 126 25.17 19.39 -3.23
N ILE A 127 25.39 18.11 -3.47
CA ILE A 127 26.08 17.19 -2.58
C ILE A 127 27.40 16.84 -3.27
N ASP A 128 28.53 17.18 -2.64
CA ASP A 128 29.85 16.95 -3.23
C ASP A 128 30.20 15.46 -3.35
N ASP A 129 29.59 14.62 -2.50
CA ASP A 129 29.84 13.19 -2.43
C ASP A 129 28.80 12.36 -3.23
N GLU A 130 29.29 11.60 -4.21
CA GLU A 130 28.47 10.73 -5.07
C GLU A 130 27.81 9.55 -4.32
N GLU A 131 28.40 9.05 -3.24
CA GLU A 131 27.77 8.04 -2.36
C GLU A 131 26.64 8.64 -1.53
N ASP A 132 26.76 9.91 -1.13
CA ASP A 132 25.67 10.63 -0.47
C ASP A 132 24.50 10.91 -1.42
N LYS A 133 24.76 11.20 -2.71
CA LYS A 133 23.71 11.26 -3.74
C LYS A 133 23.01 9.92 -3.93
N LYS A 134 23.74 8.80 -3.98
CA LYS A 134 23.16 7.45 -4.04
C LYS A 134 22.30 7.15 -2.81
N THR A 135 22.73 7.61 -1.64
CA THR A 135 21.98 7.48 -0.39
C THR A 135 20.70 8.33 -0.38
N ALA A 136 20.72 9.52 -0.99
CA ALA A 136 19.52 10.33 -1.17
C ALA A 136 18.50 9.64 -2.12
N LEU A 137 18.99 9.08 -3.23
CA LEU A 137 18.17 8.31 -4.17
C LEU A 137 17.57 7.05 -3.54
N SER A 138 18.29 6.35 -2.67
CA SER A 138 17.76 5.15 -2.01
C SER A 138 16.62 5.45 -1.03
N ARG A 139 16.56 6.69 -0.54
CA ARG A 139 15.59 7.17 0.47
C ARG A 139 14.45 7.99 -0.11
N GLN A 140 14.26 7.96 -1.43
CA GLN A 140 13.12 8.61 -2.07
C GLN A 140 11.78 8.03 -1.58
N SER A 141 10.75 8.87 -1.54
CA SER A 141 9.45 8.51 -1.00
C SER A 141 8.82 7.32 -1.74
N GLU A 142 9.05 7.18 -3.04
CA GLU A 142 8.59 6.03 -3.82
C GLU A 142 9.18 4.72 -3.31
N LYS A 143 10.49 4.66 -3.08
CA LYS A 143 11.16 3.43 -2.64
C LYS A 143 10.71 3.06 -1.22
N LEU A 144 10.54 4.04 -0.33
CA LEU A 144 9.96 3.85 1.00
C LEU A 144 8.56 3.25 0.92
N ALA A 145 7.70 3.77 0.03
CA ALA A 145 6.37 3.24 -0.21
C ALA A 145 6.38 1.83 -0.79
N VAL A 146 7.31 1.52 -1.72
CA VAL A 146 7.48 0.16 -2.26
C VAL A 146 7.87 -0.81 -1.15
N ALA A 147 8.86 -0.47 -0.34
CA ALA A 147 9.32 -1.31 0.77
C ALA A 147 8.18 -1.61 1.75
N TYR A 148 7.46 -0.57 2.17
CA TYR A 148 6.30 -0.73 3.03
C TYR A 148 5.22 -1.62 2.39
N GLY A 149 4.97 -1.42 1.09
CA GLY A 149 4.03 -2.24 0.32
C GLY A 149 4.44 -3.71 0.28
N ILE A 150 5.72 -4.03 0.11
CA ILE A 150 6.20 -5.42 0.10
C ILE A 150 5.98 -6.09 1.46
N MET A 151 6.23 -5.35 2.55
CA MET A 151 6.13 -5.88 3.91
C MET A 151 4.69 -6.12 4.36
N ASN A 152 3.78 -5.23 3.99
CA ASN A 152 2.42 -5.20 4.53
C ASN A 152 1.38 -5.70 3.54
N THR A 153 1.80 -6.28 2.41
CA THR A 153 0.88 -6.93 1.47
C THR A 153 1.18 -8.41 1.30
N PRO A 154 0.15 -9.26 1.09
CA PRO A 154 0.33 -10.68 0.82
C PRO A 154 1.24 -10.93 -0.38
N PRO A 155 1.99 -12.05 -0.40
CA PRO A 155 2.73 -12.48 -1.58
C PRO A 155 1.82 -12.52 -2.83
N GLY A 156 2.31 -12.02 -3.95
CA GLY A 156 1.55 -11.96 -5.21
C GLY A 156 0.59 -10.77 -5.35
N ALA A 157 0.33 -10.01 -4.28
CA ALA A 157 -0.47 -8.78 -4.38
C ALA A 157 0.28 -7.69 -5.17
N THR A 158 -0.41 -6.98 -6.05
CA THR A 158 0.15 -5.82 -6.76
C THR A 158 0.25 -4.63 -5.82
N ILE A 159 1.44 -4.02 -5.75
CA ILE A 159 1.67 -2.78 -5.02
C ILE A 159 1.36 -1.61 -5.93
N ARG A 160 0.53 -0.67 -5.47
CA ARG A 160 0.16 0.53 -6.23
C ARG A 160 0.61 1.77 -5.47
N ILE A 161 1.39 2.61 -6.15
CA ILE A 161 1.97 3.84 -5.59
C ILE A 161 1.57 5.00 -6.48
N VAL A 162 1.04 6.04 -5.86
CA VAL A 162 0.74 7.29 -6.56
C VAL A 162 1.58 8.41 -5.98
N LYS A 163 2.25 9.11 -6.90
CA LYS A 163 2.95 10.35 -6.62
C LYS A 163 2.21 11.49 -7.30
N ASN A 164 2.00 12.56 -6.56
CA ASN A 164 1.40 13.80 -7.07
C ASN A 164 2.42 14.68 -7.84
N LEU A 165 3.70 14.32 -7.76
CA LEU A 165 4.82 14.93 -8.46
C LEU A 165 5.35 13.97 -9.53
N ARG A 166 6.15 14.50 -10.46
CA ARG A 166 6.87 13.69 -11.44
C ARG A 166 7.73 12.66 -10.70
N VAL A 167 7.56 11.39 -11.08
CA VAL A 167 8.43 10.29 -10.65
C VAL A 167 9.78 10.47 -11.32
N CYS A 168 10.86 10.35 -10.54
CA CYS A 168 12.22 10.51 -11.06
C CYS A 168 12.64 9.35 -11.98
N GLY A 169 13.62 9.57 -12.87
CA GLY A 169 14.10 8.53 -13.78
C GLY A 169 14.59 7.28 -13.04
N ASP A 170 15.39 7.50 -12.00
CA ASP A 170 15.91 6.45 -11.12
C ASP A 170 14.79 5.63 -10.43
N CYS A 171 13.76 6.32 -9.93
CA CYS A 171 12.59 5.73 -9.28
C CYS A 171 11.85 4.79 -10.25
N HIS A 172 11.69 5.22 -11.50
CA HIS A 172 11.03 4.46 -12.54
C HIS A 172 11.84 3.21 -12.93
N GLN A 173 13.16 3.34 -13.08
CA GLN A 173 14.04 2.21 -13.36
C GLN A 173 14.05 1.22 -12.19
N ALA A 174 14.27 1.69 -10.96
CA ALA A 174 14.26 0.87 -9.76
C ALA A 174 12.96 0.07 -9.64
N THR A 175 11.81 0.71 -9.91
CA THR A 175 10.50 0.05 -9.85
C THR A 175 10.38 -1.12 -10.83
N LYS A 176 10.93 -1.01 -12.06
CA LYS A 176 10.92 -2.13 -13.02
C LYS A 176 11.68 -3.33 -12.49
N PHE A 177 12.89 -3.11 -11.96
CA PHE A 177 13.70 -4.18 -11.39
C PHE A 177 13.03 -4.80 -10.15
N ILE A 178 12.45 -3.96 -9.29
CA ILE A 178 11.71 -4.44 -8.11
C ILE A 178 10.50 -5.26 -8.54
N SER A 179 9.75 -4.80 -9.55
CA SER A 179 8.56 -5.48 -10.07
C SER A 179 8.89 -6.90 -10.58
N ASN A 180 10.04 -7.05 -11.24
CA ASN A 180 10.51 -8.35 -11.73
C ASN A 180 11.01 -9.26 -10.62
N ARG A 181 11.64 -8.70 -9.57
CA ARG A 181 12.32 -9.50 -8.55
C ARG A 181 11.44 -9.88 -7.36
N TYR A 182 10.46 -9.04 -7.03
CA TYR A 182 9.65 -9.17 -5.82
C TYR A 182 8.18 -9.47 -6.12
N ARG A 183 7.47 -8.54 -6.76
CA ARG A 183 6.05 -8.66 -7.15
C ARG A 183 5.64 -7.46 -7.99
N PRO A 184 4.53 -7.52 -8.74
CA PRO A 184 4.09 -6.41 -9.58
C PRO A 184 3.97 -5.09 -8.80
N VAL A 185 4.65 -4.05 -9.29
CA VAL A 185 4.55 -2.67 -8.76
C VAL A 185 4.03 -1.75 -9.87
N ASP A 186 2.93 -1.07 -9.62
CA ASP A 186 2.32 -0.07 -10.49
C ASP A 186 2.55 1.32 -9.87
N LEU A 187 3.54 2.03 -10.39
CA LEU A 187 3.91 3.37 -9.96
C LEU A 187 3.34 4.38 -10.96
N ARG A 188 2.38 5.20 -10.52
CA ARG A 188 1.70 6.19 -11.38
C ARG A 188 1.97 7.62 -10.93
N THR A 189 2.26 8.48 -11.91
CA THR A 189 2.15 9.94 -11.77
C THR A 189 0.69 10.34 -12.03
N ASN A 190 0.05 10.88 -11.00
CA ASN A 190 -1.34 11.33 -10.92
C ASN A 190 -2.24 11.22 -12.18
N ILE A 191 -2.92 10.07 -12.36
CA ILE A 191 -4.23 9.97 -13.03
C ILE A 191 -5.02 8.81 -12.38
N GLY A 192 -5.95 9.12 -11.46
CA GLY A 192 -7.06 8.21 -11.06
C GLY A 192 -6.77 7.07 -10.05
N THR A 193 -7.75 6.81 -9.18
CA THR A 193 -7.68 6.05 -7.91
C THR A 193 -7.85 4.51 -8.04
N THR A 194 -7.06 3.65 -7.34
CA THR A 194 -7.46 2.66 -6.29
C THR A 194 -6.24 1.93 -5.68
N THR A 195 -6.21 1.86 -4.32
CA THR A 195 -5.21 1.31 -3.36
C THR A 195 -3.86 2.03 -3.38
N PHE A 196 -3.53 2.81 -2.33
CA PHE A 196 -2.40 3.75 -2.39
C PHE A 196 -1.51 3.77 -1.16
N TYR A 197 -0.23 3.61 -1.44
CA TYR A 197 0.81 4.34 -0.74
C TYR A 197 0.99 5.68 -1.45
N THR A 198 0.94 6.77 -0.69
CA THR A 198 1.10 8.13 -1.23
C THR A 198 2.50 8.65 -0.90
N CYS A 199 3.15 9.24 -1.90
CA CYS A 199 4.50 9.78 -1.83
C CYS A 199 4.53 11.27 -2.17
#